data_AF-U2ATP4-F1
#
_entry.id   AF-U2ATP4-F1
#
_cell.length_a   1.000
_cell.length_b   1.000
_cell.length_c   1.000
_cell.angle_alpha   90.00
_cell.angle_beta   90.00
_cell.angle_gamma   90.00
#
_symmetry.space_group_name_H-M   'P 1'
#
loop_
_entity.id
_entity.type
_entity.pdbx_description
1 polymer ?
#
loop_
_entity_poly.entity_id
_entity_poly.type
_entity_poly.pdbx_seq_one_letter_code
_entity_poly.pdbx_strand_id
1 'polypeptide(L)'
;MKKVILFGYLFWAVLVALFIITLPGINSLGWAIYGGGFLLGFFLLITTITLIYYSTKYKTVKIISLILGFVFCSAVFWFYIGEDTIENYKNGIYATKMPDKYMYWYDYLWHINNDYFYSDLSPKKELEFDEQKEYMINGSSNIFFCSKNELFTYYYNSLDNLLFFVKISPKGTSEERLTHTKTKKTEQKGVFLGNYYIDFDENYYHTWLVDNDTLKKPLEEIPHTEKWNTEQRSAFLSKVQKEATYYFLKHTDRKDYYDLKEFPEEGNYKVVFLLDGKWQLAQLYCQREDFATLEPARGTHPPFKQALMKRFTAPPIYAPAKNLRPVYIHKNSTYSPDEDDRKNTDPQFDNNHIVEVYFDISQGDRMAYLKTTYLMPKDYQKFLHAPSTFLKNGDEEMEIFHREALYRQKQWEYAIYFNGDEVYLLIERYVQYLR
;
A
#
# COMPACT_ATOMS: atom_id res chain seq x y z
N MET A 1 -36.50 -46.20 -34.21
CA MET A 1 -36.09 -44.77 -34.30
C MET A 1 -37.17 -43.78 -33.92
N LYS A 2 -38.35 -43.72 -34.58
CA LYS A 2 -39.45 -42.79 -34.18
C LYS A 2 -39.83 -42.90 -32.69
N LYS A 3 -39.99 -44.12 -32.17
CA LYS A 3 -40.28 -44.35 -30.74
C LYS A 3 -39.15 -43.89 -29.80
N VAL A 4 -37.90 -43.97 -30.25
CA VAL A 4 -36.71 -43.56 -29.47
C VAL A 4 -36.58 -42.04 -29.41
N ILE A 5 -36.85 -41.35 -30.52
CA ILE A 5 -36.89 -39.87 -30.58
C ILE A 5 -38.04 -39.33 -29.71
N LEU A 6 -39.22 -39.93 -29.84
CA LEU A 6 -40.38 -39.56 -29.01
C LEU A 6 -40.08 -39.75 -27.53
N PHE A 7 -39.49 -40.91 -27.15
CA PHE A 7 -39.09 -41.17 -25.77
C PHE A 7 -38.02 -40.19 -25.27
N GLY A 8 -37.07 -39.79 -26.12
CA GLY A 8 -36.07 -38.77 -25.80
C GLY A 8 -36.67 -37.40 -25.49
N TYR A 9 -37.62 -36.92 -26.31
CA TYR A 9 -38.32 -35.65 -26.04
C TYR A 9 -39.22 -35.73 -24.80
N LEU A 10 -39.85 -36.88 -24.55
CA LEU A 10 -40.67 -37.10 -23.36
C LEU A 10 -39.81 -37.11 -22.09
N PHE A 11 -38.64 -37.75 -22.16
CA PHE A 11 -37.65 -37.76 -21.08
C PHE A 11 -37.09 -36.36 -20.80
N TRP A 12 -36.83 -35.56 -21.84
CA TRP A 12 -36.46 -34.14 -21.66
C TRP A 12 -37.56 -33.35 -20.97
N ALA A 13 -38.82 -33.49 -21.39
CA ALA A 13 -39.94 -32.81 -20.75
C ALA A 13 -40.09 -33.18 -19.26
N VAL A 14 -39.86 -34.45 -18.92
CA VAL A 14 -39.83 -34.92 -17.53
C VAL A 14 -38.65 -34.33 -16.76
N LEU A 15 -37.46 -34.22 -17.37
CA LEU A 15 -36.31 -33.55 -16.76
C LEU A 15 -36.60 -32.05 -16.51
N VAL A 16 -37.21 -31.34 -17.46
CA VAL A 16 -37.64 -29.95 -17.28
C VAL A 16 -38.60 -29.83 -16.10
N ALA A 17 -39.62 -30.70 -16.03
CA ALA A 17 -40.61 -30.68 -14.97
C ALA A 17 -40.00 -30.98 -13.59
N LEU A 18 -39.14 -32.02 -13.49
CA LEU A 18 -38.42 -32.35 -12.26
C LEU A 18 -37.49 -31.21 -11.82
N PHE A 19 -36.83 -30.53 -12.75
CA PHE A 19 -35.94 -29.41 -12.47
C PHE A 19 -36.71 -28.17 -11.97
N ILE A 20 -37.90 -27.90 -12.51
CA ILE A 20 -38.80 -26.83 -12.03
C ILE A 20 -39.28 -27.11 -10.60
N ILE A 21 -39.57 -28.37 -10.28
CA ILE A 21 -40.15 -28.77 -8.98
C ILE A 21 -39.09 -28.86 -7.87
N THR A 22 -37.87 -29.27 -8.18
CA THR A 22 -36.84 -29.61 -7.17
C THR A 22 -36.01 -28.43 -6.65
N LEU A 23 -36.07 -27.26 -7.29
CA LEU A 23 -35.19 -26.12 -6.96
C LEU A 23 -35.94 -24.78 -6.78
N PRO A 24 -36.80 -24.60 -5.75
CA PRO A 24 -37.56 -23.36 -5.57
C PRO A 24 -36.74 -22.16 -5.02
N GLY A 25 -35.41 -22.30 -4.86
CA GLY A 25 -34.57 -21.35 -4.11
C GLY A 25 -33.38 -20.75 -4.86
N ILE A 26 -33.18 -21.07 -6.14
CA ILE A 26 -32.07 -20.49 -6.94
C ILE A 26 -32.46 -19.09 -7.43
N ASN A 27 -31.52 -18.14 -7.42
CA ASN A 27 -31.70 -16.77 -7.92
C ASN A 27 -31.86 -16.73 -9.46
N SER A 28 -32.51 -15.70 -10.00
CA SER A 28 -32.94 -15.62 -11.42
C SER A 28 -31.81 -15.81 -12.45
N LEU A 29 -30.56 -15.49 -12.09
CA LEU A 29 -29.39 -15.68 -12.94
C LEU A 29 -28.88 -17.14 -12.92
N GLY A 30 -28.93 -17.81 -11.77
CA GLY A 30 -28.62 -19.24 -11.66
C GLY A 30 -29.63 -20.11 -12.44
N TRP A 31 -30.90 -19.69 -12.46
CA TRP A 31 -31.97 -20.29 -13.27
C TRP A 31 -31.66 -20.25 -14.77
N ALA A 32 -31.23 -19.09 -15.28
CA ALA A 32 -30.98 -18.89 -16.70
C ALA A 32 -29.77 -19.70 -17.21
N ILE A 33 -28.76 -19.90 -16.36
CA ILE A 33 -27.44 -20.39 -16.79
C ILE A 33 -27.29 -21.90 -16.57
N TYR A 34 -27.55 -22.42 -15.37
CA TYR A 34 -27.33 -23.86 -15.08
C TYR A 34 -28.53 -24.72 -15.50
N GLY A 35 -29.75 -24.30 -15.14
CA GLY A 35 -30.98 -24.99 -15.54
C GLY A 35 -31.29 -24.79 -17.02
N GLY A 36 -31.32 -23.52 -17.45
CA GLY A 36 -31.57 -23.14 -18.84
C GLY A 36 -30.53 -23.72 -19.81
N GLY A 37 -29.24 -23.60 -19.50
CA GLY A 37 -28.15 -24.11 -20.34
C GLY A 37 -28.13 -25.63 -20.49
N PHE A 38 -28.30 -26.38 -19.39
CA PHE A 38 -28.35 -27.85 -19.42
C PHE A 38 -29.56 -28.36 -20.22
N LEU A 39 -30.74 -27.78 -19.99
CA LEU A 39 -31.96 -28.16 -20.70
C LEU A 39 -31.90 -27.77 -22.18
N LEU A 40 -31.37 -26.59 -22.51
CA LEU A 40 -31.19 -26.14 -23.88
C LEU A 40 -30.15 -26.99 -24.61
N GLY A 41 -29.09 -27.40 -23.92
CA GLY A 41 -28.08 -28.31 -24.47
C GLY A 41 -28.62 -29.71 -24.76
N PHE A 42 -29.41 -30.29 -23.86
CA PHE A 42 -30.05 -31.59 -24.09
C PHE A 42 -31.11 -31.52 -25.20
N PHE A 43 -31.85 -30.41 -25.29
CA PHE A 43 -32.80 -30.16 -26.38
C PHE A 43 -32.09 -30.05 -27.74
N LEU A 44 -30.97 -29.32 -27.81
CA LEU A 44 -30.15 -29.20 -29.01
C LEU A 44 -29.54 -30.54 -29.42
N LEU A 45 -29.11 -31.37 -28.46
CA LEU A 45 -28.60 -32.73 -28.72
C LEU A 45 -29.68 -33.62 -29.35
N ILE A 46 -30.88 -33.68 -28.76
CA ILE A 46 -31.99 -34.49 -29.31
C ILE A 46 -32.40 -33.96 -30.68
N THR A 47 -32.44 -32.63 -30.85
CA THR A 47 -32.77 -32.00 -32.14
C THR A 47 -31.73 -32.34 -33.20
N THR A 48 -30.43 -32.33 -32.84
CA THR A 48 -29.34 -32.70 -33.74
C THR A 48 -29.41 -34.18 -34.14
N ILE A 49 -29.65 -35.10 -33.19
CA ILE A 49 -29.83 -36.54 -33.47
C ILE A 49 -31.04 -36.77 -34.38
N THR A 50 -32.14 -36.06 -34.12
CA THR A 50 -33.36 -36.12 -34.92
C THR A 50 -33.11 -35.62 -36.35
N LEU A 51 -32.42 -34.50 -36.51
CA LEU A 51 -32.08 -33.94 -37.81
C LEU A 51 -31.05 -34.79 -38.57
N ILE A 52 -30.07 -35.41 -37.91
CA ILE A 52 -29.13 -36.38 -38.51
C ILE A 52 -29.89 -37.60 -39.05
N TYR A 53 -30.88 -38.11 -38.30
CA TYR A 53 -31.73 -39.20 -38.77
C TYR A 53 -32.49 -38.82 -40.05
N TYR A 54 -33.11 -37.64 -40.08
CA TYR A 54 -33.81 -37.13 -41.27
C TYR A 54 -32.87 -36.71 -42.42
N SER A 55 -31.58 -36.43 -42.13
CA SER A 55 -30.60 -35.98 -43.11
C SER A 55 -30.27 -37.00 -44.21
N THR A 56 -30.56 -38.28 -43.96
CA THR A 56 -30.42 -39.36 -44.96
C THR A 56 -31.37 -39.20 -46.15
N LYS A 57 -32.40 -38.34 -46.03
CA LYS A 57 -33.40 -38.11 -47.08
C LYS A 57 -33.28 -36.76 -47.80
N TYR A 58 -32.70 -35.72 -47.18
CA TYR A 58 -32.68 -34.36 -47.75
C TYR A 58 -31.39 -33.60 -47.44
N LYS A 59 -30.73 -33.08 -48.49
CA LYS A 59 -29.41 -32.42 -48.44
C LYS A 59 -29.41 -31.13 -47.61
N THR A 60 -30.50 -30.36 -47.64
CA THR A 60 -30.66 -29.10 -46.89
C THR A 60 -30.74 -29.32 -45.39
N VAL A 61 -31.40 -30.40 -44.96
CA VAL A 61 -31.50 -30.78 -43.54
C VAL A 61 -30.12 -31.11 -42.96
N LYS A 62 -29.25 -31.75 -43.76
CA LYS A 62 -27.87 -32.06 -43.35
C LYS A 62 -27.03 -30.82 -43.03
N ILE A 63 -27.16 -29.75 -43.83
CA ILE A 63 -26.41 -28.50 -43.63
C ILE A 63 -26.89 -27.78 -42.38
N ILE A 64 -28.21 -27.70 -42.18
CA ILE A 64 -28.80 -27.09 -40.98
C ILE A 64 -28.37 -27.83 -39.71
N SER A 65 -28.30 -29.17 -39.74
CA SER A 65 -27.79 -29.98 -38.61
C SER A 65 -26.34 -29.67 -38.27
N LEU A 66 -25.48 -29.49 -39.26
CA LEU A 66 -24.06 -29.17 -39.06
C LEU A 66 -23.88 -27.79 -38.44
N ILE A 67 -24.65 -26.80 -38.88
CA ILE A 67 -24.64 -25.44 -38.31
C ILE A 67 -25.11 -25.47 -36.85
N LEU A 68 -26.22 -26.14 -36.56
CA LEU A 68 -26.74 -26.28 -35.20
C LEU A 68 -25.77 -27.03 -34.27
N GLY A 69 -25.11 -28.08 -34.77
CA GLY A 69 -24.07 -28.80 -34.04
C GLY A 69 -22.86 -27.93 -33.72
N PHE A 70 -22.42 -27.09 -34.67
CA PHE A 70 -21.32 -26.15 -34.44
C PHE A 70 -21.69 -25.06 -33.41
N VAL A 71 -22.91 -24.53 -33.47
CA VAL A 71 -23.42 -23.58 -32.48
C VAL A 71 -23.50 -24.22 -31.09
N PHE A 72 -23.93 -25.49 -31.01
CA PHE A 72 -23.96 -26.25 -29.76
C PHE A 72 -22.56 -26.46 -29.17
N CYS A 73 -21.60 -26.95 -29.95
CA CYS A 73 -20.22 -27.13 -29.47
C CYS A 73 -19.59 -25.81 -29.04
N SER A 74 -19.85 -24.71 -29.77
CA SER A 74 -19.38 -23.37 -29.41
C SER A 74 -19.99 -22.87 -28.10
N ALA A 75 -21.28 -23.13 -27.87
CA ALA A 75 -21.97 -22.80 -26.63
C ALA A 75 -21.39 -23.60 -25.45
N VAL A 76 -21.21 -24.91 -25.59
CA VAL A 76 -20.62 -25.77 -24.53
C VAL A 76 -19.19 -25.32 -24.18
N PHE A 77 -18.38 -24.98 -25.19
CA PHE A 77 -17.03 -24.45 -24.98
C PHE A 77 -17.05 -23.10 -24.25
N TRP A 78 -18.00 -22.21 -24.59
CA TRP A 78 -18.25 -20.96 -23.87
C TRP A 78 -18.72 -21.17 -22.43
N PHE A 79 -19.54 -22.19 -22.16
CA PHE A 79 -19.97 -22.52 -20.80
C PHE A 79 -18.80 -23.03 -19.94
N TYR A 80 -17.92 -23.87 -20.50
CA TYR A 80 -16.77 -24.43 -19.77
C TYR A 80 -15.70 -23.39 -19.42
N ILE A 81 -15.36 -22.49 -20.34
CA ILE A 81 -14.41 -21.38 -20.08
C ILE A 81 -15.09 -20.23 -19.31
N GLY A 82 -16.41 -20.08 -19.48
CA GLY A 82 -17.20 -19.06 -18.83
C GLY A 82 -17.39 -19.30 -17.33
N GLU A 83 -17.31 -20.54 -16.84
CA GLU A 83 -17.49 -20.87 -15.43
C GLU A 83 -16.50 -20.12 -14.54
N ASP A 84 -15.19 -20.23 -14.81
CA ASP A 84 -14.14 -19.48 -14.10
C ASP A 84 -14.36 -17.96 -14.19
N THR A 85 -14.76 -17.46 -15.36
CA THR A 85 -14.95 -16.02 -15.58
C THR A 85 -16.17 -15.49 -14.82
N ILE A 86 -17.25 -16.27 -14.76
CA ILE A 86 -18.50 -15.95 -14.09
C ILE A 86 -18.35 -16.06 -12.57
N GLU A 87 -17.65 -17.09 -12.09
CA GLU A 87 -17.39 -17.29 -10.67
C GLU A 87 -16.48 -16.18 -10.11
N ASN A 88 -15.42 -15.84 -10.85
CA ASN A 88 -14.58 -14.68 -10.54
C ASN A 88 -15.40 -13.38 -10.51
N TYR A 89 -16.27 -13.13 -11.50
CA TYR A 89 -17.11 -11.92 -11.50
C TYR A 89 -18.13 -11.89 -10.34
N LYS A 90 -18.76 -13.03 -10.00
CA LYS A 90 -19.65 -13.16 -8.83
C LYS A 90 -18.91 -12.87 -7.53
N ASN A 91 -17.65 -13.28 -7.46
CA ASN A 91 -16.76 -13.10 -6.32
C ASN A 91 -16.00 -11.76 -6.36
N GLY A 92 -16.37 -10.84 -7.27
CA GLY A 92 -15.78 -9.51 -7.35
C GLY A 92 -14.32 -9.48 -7.86
N ILE A 93 -13.83 -10.55 -8.48
CA ILE A 93 -12.50 -10.61 -9.08
C ILE A 93 -12.59 -10.11 -10.52
N TYR A 94 -11.93 -8.99 -10.79
CA TYR A 94 -11.90 -8.37 -12.12
C TYR A 94 -10.69 -8.85 -12.92
N ALA A 95 -10.46 -10.16 -12.97
CA ALA A 95 -9.41 -10.77 -13.79
C ALA A 95 -9.99 -11.96 -14.56
N THR A 96 -9.58 -12.14 -15.81
CA THR A 96 -10.05 -13.26 -16.65
C THR A 96 -9.59 -14.62 -16.15
N LYS A 97 -8.46 -14.68 -15.45
CA LYS A 97 -7.95 -15.89 -14.78
C LYS A 97 -7.03 -15.48 -13.63
N MET A 98 -7.28 -15.99 -12.42
CA MET A 98 -6.38 -15.84 -11.28
C MET A 98 -5.15 -16.74 -11.47
N PRO A 99 -3.91 -16.25 -11.24
CA PRO A 99 -2.74 -17.12 -11.30
C PRO A 99 -2.82 -18.21 -10.24
N ASP A 100 -2.50 -19.46 -10.59
CA ASP A 100 -2.63 -20.63 -9.71
C ASP A 100 -1.93 -20.45 -8.35
N LYS A 101 -0.83 -19.68 -8.31
CA LYS A 101 -0.10 -19.35 -7.08
C LYS A 101 -0.91 -18.53 -6.06
N TYR A 102 -2.01 -17.91 -6.47
CA TYR A 102 -2.96 -17.24 -5.59
C TYR A 102 -4.26 -18.05 -5.40
N MET A 103 -4.42 -19.21 -6.06
CA MET A 103 -5.64 -20.03 -5.97
C MET A 103 -5.94 -20.49 -4.53
N TYR A 104 -4.90 -20.80 -3.75
CA TYR A 104 -5.05 -21.09 -2.32
C TYR A 104 -5.74 -19.93 -1.56
N TRP A 105 -5.48 -18.68 -1.96
CA TRP A 105 -6.11 -17.50 -1.36
C TRP A 105 -7.55 -17.27 -1.79
N TYR A 106 -7.86 -17.67 -3.03
CA TYR A 106 -9.22 -17.73 -3.55
C TYR A 106 -10.06 -18.74 -2.77
N ASP A 107 -9.57 -19.96 -2.64
CA ASP A 107 -10.23 -21.04 -1.89
C ASP A 107 -10.38 -20.68 -0.41
N TYR A 108 -9.37 -20.03 0.18
CA TYR A 108 -9.45 -19.58 1.57
C TYR A 108 -10.53 -18.49 1.79
N LEU A 109 -10.59 -17.48 0.91
CA LEU A 109 -11.54 -16.38 1.04
C LEU A 109 -13.00 -16.80 0.77
N TRP A 110 -13.21 -17.78 -0.11
CA TRP A 110 -14.54 -18.13 -0.62
C TRP A 110 -15.05 -19.52 -0.23
N HIS A 111 -14.18 -20.43 0.21
CA HIS A 111 -14.59 -21.78 0.65
C HIS A 111 -14.33 -22.06 2.13
N ILE A 112 -13.42 -21.34 2.80
CA ILE A 112 -13.00 -21.64 4.18
C ILE A 112 -13.47 -20.60 5.22
N ASN A 113 -13.97 -19.44 4.80
CA ASN A 113 -14.29 -18.30 5.66
C ASN A 113 -15.52 -18.46 6.59
N ASN A 114 -15.93 -19.69 6.91
CA ASN A 114 -16.84 -19.98 8.02
C ASN A 114 -16.17 -20.71 9.20
N ASP A 115 -14.90 -21.13 9.08
CA ASP A 115 -14.19 -21.79 10.18
C ASP A 115 -13.08 -20.91 10.76
N TYR A 116 -13.31 -20.43 11.98
CA TYR A 116 -12.36 -19.71 12.84
C TYR A 116 -11.06 -20.48 13.13
N PHE A 117 -10.94 -21.74 12.68
CA PHE A 117 -9.89 -22.66 13.09
C PHE A 117 -8.63 -22.65 12.20
N TYR A 118 -8.68 -22.02 11.02
CA TYR A 118 -7.59 -22.11 10.03
C TYR A 118 -6.78 -20.81 9.83
N SER A 119 -7.01 -19.77 10.64
CA SER A 119 -6.24 -18.51 10.57
C SER A 119 -4.75 -18.70 10.87
N ASP A 120 -4.41 -19.62 11.76
CA ASP A 120 -3.06 -19.71 12.34
C ASP A 120 -2.09 -20.58 11.53
N LEU A 121 -2.62 -21.40 10.62
CA LEU A 121 -1.85 -22.30 9.75
C LEU A 121 -1.71 -21.78 8.31
N SER A 122 -2.29 -20.62 8.01
CA SER A 122 -2.16 -19.96 6.71
C SER A 122 -0.73 -19.38 6.58
N PRO A 123 -0.02 -19.56 5.44
CA PRO A 123 1.24 -18.86 5.21
C PRO A 123 0.98 -17.37 5.30
N LYS A 124 1.62 -16.65 6.22
CA LYS A 124 1.20 -15.27 6.54
C LYS A 124 1.08 -14.42 5.26
N LYS A 125 -0.14 -13.90 5.02
CA LYS A 125 -0.63 -13.27 3.78
C LYS A 125 0.08 -11.98 3.38
N GLU A 126 0.99 -11.51 4.21
CA GLU A 126 1.51 -10.17 4.19
C GLU A 126 3.00 -10.31 4.49
N LEU A 127 3.80 -9.35 4.02
CA LEU A 127 4.98 -9.02 4.79
C LEU A 127 4.49 -8.85 6.24
N GLU A 128 4.88 -9.76 7.13
CA GLU A 128 4.78 -9.46 8.55
C GLU A 128 5.65 -8.23 8.76
N PHE A 129 5.03 -7.07 8.72
CA PHE A 129 5.51 -5.90 9.43
C PHE A 129 5.26 -6.19 10.91
N ASP A 130 5.99 -7.19 11.39
CA ASP A 130 6.08 -7.80 12.70
C ASP A 130 5.85 -6.76 13.77
N GLU A 131 4.69 -6.78 14.46
CA GLU A 131 4.33 -6.13 15.74
C GLU A 131 4.80 -4.67 15.99
N GLN A 132 5.35 -4.00 14.98
CA GLN A 132 6.00 -2.68 15.01
C GLN A 132 5.23 -1.67 14.17
N LYS A 133 4.04 -2.05 13.67
CA LYS A 133 3.04 -1.11 13.13
C LYS A 133 2.82 0.08 14.08
N GLU A 134 2.90 -0.13 15.40
CA GLU A 134 2.78 0.95 16.40
C GLU A 134 3.96 1.93 16.44
N TYR A 135 5.16 1.52 16.03
CA TYR A 135 6.38 2.35 16.17
C TYR A 135 6.75 3.12 14.90
N MET A 136 6.20 2.74 13.74
CA MET A 136 6.49 3.34 12.43
C MET A 136 5.39 4.27 11.90
N ILE A 137 4.45 4.73 12.75
CA ILE A 137 3.29 5.58 12.38
C ILE A 137 3.68 6.94 11.74
N ASN A 138 4.97 7.32 11.75
CA ASN A 138 5.46 8.51 11.05
C ASN A 138 6.24 8.24 9.75
N GLY A 139 6.27 6.97 9.29
CA GLY A 139 6.67 6.46 7.96
C GLY A 139 7.91 7.06 7.31
N SER A 140 7.85 8.32 6.91
CA SER A 140 8.88 9.02 6.15
C SER A 140 9.71 10.04 6.93
N SER A 141 9.30 10.50 8.14
CA SER A 141 10.01 11.57 8.86
C SER A 141 11.07 11.08 9.85
N ASN A 142 10.96 9.81 10.29
CA ASN A 142 11.90 9.20 11.24
C ASN A 142 12.98 8.34 10.56
N ILE A 143 12.97 8.26 9.23
CA ILE A 143 13.95 7.54 8.42
C ILE A 143 14.61 8.53 7.48
N PHE A 144 15.93 8.57 7.44
CA PHE A 144 16.67 9.46 6.55
C PHE A 144 18.10 8.93 6.32
N PHE A 145 18.80 9.51 5.34
CA PHE A 145 20.23 9.32 5.20
C PHE A 145 20.98 10.37 6.01
N CYS A 146 21.87 9.93 6.89
CA CYS A 146 22.77 10.85 7.57
C CYS A 146 23.82 11.42 6.59
N SER A 147 24.62 12.39 7.02
CA SER A 147 25.67 13.00 6.16
C SER A 147 26.71 12.02 5.60
N LYS A 148 26.89 10.85 6.22
CA LYS A 148 27.78 9.77 5.74
C LYS A 148 27.11 8.86 4.71
N ASN A 149 25.91 9.21 4.26
CA ASN A 149 25.07 8.41 3.37
C ASN A 149 24.67 7.04 3.96
N GLU A 150 24.60 6.94 5.28
CA GLU A 150 24.14 5.75 5.99
C GLU A 150 22.64 5.89 6.27
N LEU A 151 21.89 4.82 6.07
CA LEU A 151 20.46 4.80 6.39
C LEU A 151 20.27 4.76 7.90
N PHE A 152 19.43 5.65 8.40
CA PHE A 152 19.21 5.84 9.82
C PHE A 152 17.72 5.86 10.15
N THR A 153 17.36 5.31 11.31
CA THR A 153 16.02 5.45 11.88
C THR A 153 16.08 5.69 13.38
N TYR A 154 15.05 6.34 13.91
CA TYR A 154 14.86 6.45 15.35
C TYR A 154 13.39 6.25 15.72
N TYR A 155 13.16 5.66 16.88
CA TYR A 155 11.81 5.41 17.38
C TYR A 155 11.80 5.38 18.90
N TYR A 156 10.62 5.63 19.47
CA TYR A 156 10.40 5.69 20.91
C TYR A 156 9.47 4.55 21.31
N ASN A 157 9.93 3.71 22.25
CA ASN A 157 9.13 2.71 22.94
C ASN A 157 8.52 3.33 24.21
N SER A 158 7.19 3.49 24.20
CA SER A 158 6.43 4.11 25.29
C SER A 158 6.20 3.19 26.49
N LEU A 159 6.28 1.86 26.30
CA LEU A 159 6.15 0.89 27.39
C LEU A 159 7.36 0.98 28.33
N ASP A 160 8.55 1.00 27.74
CA ASP A 160 9.82 0.99 28.47
C ASP A 160 10.45 2.38 28.65
N ASN A 161 9.82 3.43 28.08
CA ASN A 161 10.37 4.78 28.01
C ASN A 161 11.79 4.83 27.40
N LEU A 162 11.99 4.05 26.33
CA LEU A 162 13.28 3.93 25.65
C LEU A 162 13.23 4.61 24.28
N LEU A 163 14.21 5.49 24.05
CA LEU A 163 14.50 6.04 22.75
C LEU A 163 15.59 5.21 22.08
N PHE A 164 15.31 4.72 20.88
CA PHE A 164 16.24 3.96 20.06
C PHE A 164 16.69 4.81 18.88
N PHE A 165 18.00 4.87 18.69
CA PHE A 165 18.65 5.34 17.49
C PHE A 165 19.29 4.15 16.81
N VAL A 166 19.07 3.98 15.52
CA VAL A 166 19.47 2.78 14.78
C VAL A 166 20.07 3.17 13.44
N LYS A 167 21.32 2.76 13.21
CA LYS A 167 21.91 2.75 11.87
C LYS A 167 21.61 1.40 11.22
N ILE A 168 21.12 1.44 9.99
CA ILE A 168 20.76 0.24 9.24
C ILE A 168 21.95 -0.13 8.36
N SER A 169 22.49 -1.33 8.59
CA SER A 169 23.61 -1.86 7.81
C SER A 169 23.17 -2.19 6.37
N PRO A 170 24.10 -2.36 5.42
CA PRO A 170 23.79 -2.88 4.08
C PRO A 170 23.04 -4.23 4.08
N LYS A 171 23.08 -4.99 5.18
CA LYS A 171 22.35 -6.25 5.34
C LYS A 171 20.89 -6.06 5.82
N GLY A 172 20.47 -4.82 6.07
CA GLY A 172 19.18 -4.50 6.67
C GLY A 172 19.13 -4.76 8.19
N THR A 173 20.27 -4.97 8.83
CA THR A 173 20.35 -5.26 10.28
C THR A 173 20.67 -4.00 11.09
N SER A 174 20.18 -3.95 12.33
CA SER A 174 20.35 -2.86 13.30
C SER A 174 21.55 -3.08 14.23
N GLU A 175 22.69 -3.48 13.67
CA GLU A 175 23.90 -3.88 14.44
C GLU A 175 24.47 -2.74 15.28
N GLU A 176 24.36 -1.49 14.80
CA GLU A 176 24.69 -0.30 15.58
C GLU A 176 23.41 0.37 16.09
N ARG A 177 23.16 0.22 17.41
CA ARG A 177 22.06 0.88 18.11
C ARG A 177 22.56 1.67 19.30
N LEU A 178 21.94 2.81 19.55
CA LEU A 178 22.09 3.57 20.77
C LEU A 178 20.73 3.69 21.46
N THR A 179 20.69 3.37 22.74
CA THR A 179 19.47 3.39 23.55
C THR A 179 19.61 4.42 24.65
N HIS A 180 18.60 5.28 24.79
CA HIS A 180 18.51 6.27 25.85
C HIS A 180 17.22 6.09 26.64
N THR A 181 17.33 5.99 27.95
CA THR A 181 16.17 6.02 28.85
C THR A 181 15.64 7.45 28.98
N LYS A 182 14.33 7.61 28.94
CA LYS A 182 13.62 8.84 29.25
C LYS A 182 13.17 8.81 30.71
N THR A 183 13.41 9.93 31.40
CA THR A 183 13.02 10.19 32.79
C THR A 183 11.53 10.50 32.93
N LYS A 184 10.91 11.05 31.88
CA LYS A 184 9.48 11.31 31.80
C LYS A 184 8.88 10.43 30.71
N LYS A 185 7.65 9.93 30.93
CA LYS A 185 6.84 9.38 29.83
C LYS A 185 6.66 10.51 28.82
N THR A 186 7.39 10.45 27.72
CA THR A 186 7.31 11.49 26.71
C THR A 186 6.05 11.28 25.90
N GLU A 187 5.12 12.23 25.97
CA GLU A 187 4.01 12.33 25.03
C GLU A 187 4.53 12.76 23.64
N GLN A 188 5.73 13.36 23.57
CA GLN A 188 6.24 14.06 22.38
C GLN A 188 7.59 13.52 21.91
N LYS A 189 7.68 13.16 20.62
CA LYS A 189 8.90 12.64 19.99
C LYS A 189 9.87 13.80 19.66
N GLY A 190 11.14 13.67 20.01
CA GLY A 190 12.19 14.62 19.59
C GLY A 190 12.39 14.64 18.06
N VAL A 191 13.11 15.63 17.55
CA VAL A 191 13.31 15.86 16.11
C VAL A 191 14.80 15.83 15.75
N PHE A 192 15.12 15.42 14.52
CA PHE A 192 16.46 15.63 13.96
C PHE A 192 16.53 16.95 13.20
N LEU A 193 17.54 17.77 13.55
CA LEU A 193 17.96 18.95 12.80
C LEU A 193 19.35 18.66 12.23
N GLY A 194 19.42 18.39 10.93
CA GLY A 194 20.60 17.76 10.31
C GLY A 194 20.91 16.43 10.99
N ASN A 195 22.13 16.28 11.49
CA ASN A 195 22.55 15.06 12.20
C ASN A 195 22.43 15.17 13.73
N TYR A 196 21.81 16.24 14.25
CA TYR A 196 21.63 16.45 15.69
C TYR A 196 20.22 16.03 16.08
N TYR A 197 20.11 15.17 17.10
CA TYR A 197 18.82 14.90 17.72
C TYR A 197 18.54 15.93 18.80
N ILE A 198 17.34 16.51 18.78
CA ILE A 198 16.87 17.47 19.77
C ILE A 198 15.70 16.85 20.53
N ASP A 199 15.84 16.81 21.85
CA ASP A 199 14.75 16.51 22.75
C ASP A 199 14.26 17.77 23.48
N PHE A 200 12.99 18.08 23.28
CA PHE A 200 12.37 19.28 23.84
C PHE A 200 11.74 19.04 25.22
N ASP A 201 11.59 17.81 25.68
CA ASP A 201 10.90 17.51 26.95
C ASP A 201 11.90 17.45 28.11
N GLU A 202 13.08 16.91 27.82
CA GLU A 202 14.25 16.82 28.70
C GLU A 202 15.30 17.91 28.38
N ASN A 203 15.04 18.80 27.42
CA ASN A 203 15.91 19.93 27.02
C ASN A 203 17.37 19.53 26.74
N TYR A 204 17.59 18.50 25.92
CA TYR A 204 18.94 18.06 25.54
C TYR A 204 19.08 17.87 24.02
N TYR A 205 20.32 17.79 23.56
CA TYR A 205 20.67 17.35 22.21
C TYR A 205 21.68 16.21 22.23
N HIS A 206 21.79 15.52 21.10
CA HIS A 206 22.68 14.37 20.93
C HIS A 206 23.44 14.45 19.60
N THR A 207 24.71 14.06 19.61
CA THR A 207 25.63 14.21 18.47
C THR A 207 26.11 12.89 17.86
N TRP A 208 25.48 11.75 18.19
CA TRP A 208 25.87 10.42 17.69
C TRP A 208 26.22 10.37 16.19
N LEU A 209 25.39 10.99 15.35
CA LEU A 209 25.59 10.98 13.89
C LEU A 209 26.64 11.97 13.40
N VAL A 210 27.14 12.84 14.27
CA VAL A 210 28.18 13.83 14.01
C VAL A 210 29.54 13.28 14.41
N ASP A 211 29.69 12.86 15.66
CA ASP A 211 30.99 12.53 16.29
C ASP A 211 31.00 11.17 17.02
N ASN A 212 29.94 10.37 16.90
CA ASN A 212 29.72 9.12 17.63
C ASN A 212 29.67 9.28 19.16
N ASP A 213 29.54 10.50 19.70
CA ASP A 213 29.29 10.70 21.12
C ASP A 213 27.93 10.11 21.50
N THR A 214 27.89 9.39 22.62
CA THR A 214 26.71 8.71 23.15
C THR A 214 26.06 9.44 24.33
N LEU A 215 26.61 10.59 24.73
CA LEU A 215 26.14 11.35 25.88
C LEU A 215 25.07 12.38 25.49
N LYS A 216 24.08 12.54 26.37
CA LYS A 216 23.11 13.65 26.30
C LYS A 216 23.81 14.95 26.66
N LYS A 217 23.68 15.98 25.82
CA LYS A 217 24.24 17.32 26.05
C LYS A 217 23.11 18.31 26.34
N PRO A 218 23.17 19.11 27.42
CA PRO A 218 22.09 20.04 27.75
C PRO A 218 21.99 21.17 26.71
N LEU A 219 20.77 21.63 26.44
CA LEU A 219 20.55 22.87 25.70
C LEU A 219 20.88 24.07 26.61
N GLU A 220 21.59 25.07 26.11
CA GLU A 220 21.88 26.30 26.85
C GLU A 220 20.62 27.20 26.85
N GLU A 221 19.97 27.32 28.01
CA GLU A 221 18.76 28.14 28.14
C GLU A 221 19.10 29.63 28.12
N ILE A 222 18.39 30.39 27.28
CA ILE A 222 18.45 31.85 27.33
C ILE A 222 17.56 32.30 28.49
N PRO A 223 18.13 33.03 29.48
CA PRO A 223 17.36 33.43 30.65
C PRO A 223 16.38 34.56 30.33
N HIS A 224 15.26 34.57 31.05
CA HIS A 224 14.29 35.68 31.10
C HIS A 224 13.58 36.01 29.78
N THR A 225 13.52 35.04 28.85
CA THR A 225 12.82 35.23 27.58
C THR A 225 11.31 35.34 27.75
N GLU A 226 10.76 34.84 28.85
CA GLU A 226 9.34 34.96 29.22
C GLU A 226 8.91 36.39 29.53
N LYS A 227 9.86 37.30 29.77
CA LYS A 227 9.61 38.72 30.09
C LYS A 227 9.83 39.65 28.90
N TRP A 228 10.19 39.11 27.74
CA TRP A 228 10.50 39.93 26.57
C TRP A 228 9.24 40.60 26.01
N ASN A 229 9.40 41.86 25.62
CA ASN A 229 8.35 42.57 24.89
C ASN A 229 8.31 42.16 23.41
N THR A 230 7.30 42.63 22.68
CA THR A 230 7.10 42.34 21.26
C THR A 230 8.34 42.68 20.41
N GLU A 231 8.97 43.84 20.61
CA GLU A 231 10.15 44.25 19.84
C GLU A 231 11.35 43.31 20.07
N GLN A 232 11.63 42.97 21.32
CA GLN A 232 12.71 42.05 21.71
C GLN A 232 12.49 40.66 21.12
N ARG A 233 11.25 40.14 21.23
CA ARG A 233 10.87 38.84 20.68
C ARG A 233 11.01 38.81 19.16
N SER A 234 10.44 39.77 18.43
CA SER A 234 10.50 39.79 16.97
C SER A 234 11.94 39.99 16.47
N ALA A 235 12.75 40.83 17.14
CA ALA A 235 14.17 40.97 16.82
C ALA A 235 14.96 39.67 17.04
N PHE A 236 14.68 38.94 18.13
CA PHE A 236 15.28 37.65 18.41
C PHE A 236 14.91 36.59 17.37
N LEU A 237 13.62 36.43 17.07
CA LEU A 237 13.14 35.47 16.07
C LEU A 237 13.74 35.76 14.69
N SER A 238 13.81 37.03 14.30
CA SER A 238 14.46 37.47 13.06
C SER A 238 15.96 37.12 13.04
N LYS A 239 16.67 37.34 14.16
CA LYS A 239 18.08 36.95 14.30
C LYS A 239 18.25 35.44 14.13
N VAL A 240 17.46 34.63 14.85
CA VAL A 240 17.51 33.17 14.75
C VAL A 240 17.26 32.71 13.32
N GLN A 241 16.22 33.23 12.66
CA GLN A 241 15.93 32.90 11.27
C GLN A 241 17.06 33.30 10.32
N LYS A 242 17.71 34.45 10.53
CA LYS A 242 18.75 34.93 9.63
C LYS A 242 20.09 34.22 9.83
N GLU A 243 20.47 33.96 11.07
CA GLU A 243 21.85 33.59 11.42
C GLU A 243 22.01 32.14 11.88
N ALA A 244 20.96 31.51 12.44
CA ALA A 244 21.10 30.16 12.96
C ALA A 244 21.30 29.14 11.83
N THR A 245 22.22 28.21 12.03
CA THR A 245 22.47 27.10 11.09
C THR A 245 21.26 26.18 11.03
N TYR A 246 20.69 25.89 12.21
CA TYR A 246 19.47 25.11 12.39
C TYR A 246 18.58 25.78 13.41
N TYR A 247 17.27 25.66 13.24
CA TYR A 247 16.32 26.05 14.27
C TYR A 247 15.01 25.30 14.13
N PHE A 248 14.24 25.23 15.21
CA PHE A 248 12.91 24.64 15.23
C PHE A 248 12.05 25.32 16.29
N LEU A 249 10.84 25.71 15.89
CA LEU A 249 9.83 26.28 16.78
C LEU A 249 8.81 25.19 17.15
N LYS A 250 8.83 24.75 18.41
CA LYS A 250 7.87 23.80 18.95
C LYS A 250 6.78 24.51 19.74
N HIS A 251 5.54 24.45 19.27
CA HIS A 251 4.37 24.93 20.03
C HIS A 251 4.17 24.04 21.27
N THR A 252 4.11 24.61 22.46
CA THR A 252 4.02 23.84 23.73
C THR A 252 2.62 23.72 24.30
N ASP A 253 1.67 24.58 23.89
CA ASP A 253 0.28 24.47 24.39
C ASP A 253 -0.52 23.34 23.72
N ARG A 254 -0.14 22.91 22.51
CA ARG A 254 -0.79 21.78 21.81
C ARG A 254 -0.16 20.45 22.22
N LYS A 255 -1.00 19.45 22.48
CA LYS A 255 -0.58 18.07 22.79
C LYS A 255 -0.57 17.14 21.57
N ASP A 256 -1.30 17.47 20.51
CA ASP A 256 -1.52 16.57 19.36
C ASP A 256 -0.56 16.86 18.19
N TYR A 257 -0.01 15.78 17.61
CA TYR A 257 1.13 15.80 16.68
C TYR A 257 0.79 15.41 15.22
N TYR A 258 -0.46 15.05 14.92
CA TYR A 258 -0.74 14.35 13.66
C TYR A 258 -0.87 15.25 12.42
N ASP A 259 -1.02 16.56 12.61
CA ASP A 259 -1.08 17.52 11.50
C ASP A 259 -0.05 18.63 11.67
N LEU A 260 1.16 18.39 11.14
CA LEU A 260 2.13 19.45 10.80
C LEU A 260 1.56 20.53 9.84
N LYS A 261 0.30 20.37 9.38
CA LYS A 261 -0.40 21.27 8.46
C LYS A 261 -1.01 22.50 9.14
N GLU A 262 -1.25 22.50 10.45
CA GLU A 262 -1.77 23.67 11.18
C GLU A 262 -0.67 24.47 11.87
N PHE A 263 0.38 24.83 11.12
CA PHE A 263 1.37 25.81 11.53
C PHE A 263 1.24 27.07 10.68
N PRO A 264 1.36 28.28 11.24
CA PRO A 264 1.62 28.65 12.64
C PRO A 264 0.44 29.34 13.38
N GLU A 265 0.40 29.22 14.71
CA GLU A 265 -0.63 29.81 15.59
C GLU A 265 -0.03 30.59 16.78
N GLU A 266 -0.83 31.46 17.40
CA GLU A 266 -0.42 32.20 18.59
C GLU A 266 -0.41 31.29 19.83
N GLY A 267 0.67 31.36 20.62
CA GLY A 267 0.83 30.52 21.81
C GLY A 267 2.27 30.49 22.37
N ASN A 268 2.52 29.60 23.33
CA ASN A 268 3.85 29.36 23.88
C ASN A 268 4.66 28.44 22.97
N TYR A 269 5.93 28.79 22.80
CA TYR A 269 6.89 28.08 21.95
C TYR A 269 8.22 27.84 22.67
N LYS A 270 8.78 26.65 22.45
CA LYS A 270 10.20 26.36 22.62
C LYS A 270 10.91 26.59 21.29
N VAL A 271 11.85 27.53 21.27
CA VAL A 271 12.70 27.82 20.12
C VAL A 271 14.07 27.22 20.39
N VAL A 272 14.39 26.13 19.71
CA VAL A 272 15.73 25.51 19.77
C VAL A 272 16.49 25.88 18.51
N PHE A 273 17.75 26.28 18.66
CA PHE A 273 18.57 26.72 17.53
C PHE A 273 20.05 26.50 17.77
N LEU A 274 20.80 26.40 16.67
CA LEU A 274 22.26 26.30 16.65
C LEU A 274 22.85 27.60 16.12
N LEU A 275 23.51 28.34 17.00
CA LEU A 275 24.21 29.59 16.68
C LEU A 275 25.59 29.58 17.33
N ASP A 276 26.61 30.05 16.62
CA ASP A 276 28.00 30.10 17.11
C ASP A 276 28.52 28.77 17.68
N GLY A 277 28.10 27.65 17.10
CA GLY A 277 28.49 26.30 17.52
C GLY A 277 27.82 25.81 18.81
N LYS A 278 26.85 26.55 19.35
CA LYS A 278 26.13 26.20 20.58
C LYS A 278 24.65 25.95 20.32
N TRP A 279 24.15 24.85 20.88
CA TRP A 279 22.72 24.58 20.92
C TRP A 279 22.08 25.32 22.09
N GLN A 280 21.13 26.18 21.76
CA GLN A 280 20.45 27.04 22.72
C GLN A 280 18.93 26.82 22.66
N LEU A 281 18.26 27.16 23.77
CA LEU A 281 16.82 27.07 23.92
C LEU A 281 16.28 28.39 24.48
N ALA A 282 15.25 28.94 23.84
CA ALA A 282 14.46 30.05 24.36
C ALA A 282 12.98 29.64 24.50
N GLN A 283 12.31 30.16 25.53
CA GLN A 283 10.88 29.95 25.74
C GLN A 283 10.14 31.28 25.56
N LEU A 284 9.27 31.36 24.56
CA LEU A 284 8.65 32.60 24.11
C LEU A 284 7.14 32.42 23.98
N TYR A 285 6.38 33.49 24.18
CA TYR A 285 5.00 33.57 23.70
C TYR A 285 5.00 34.26 22.32
N CYS A 286 4.70 33.50 21.26
CA CYS A 286 4.66 33.98 19.88
C CYS A 286 3.23 34.38 19.51
N GLN A 287 3.10 35.51 18.81
CA GLN A 287 1.85 36.03 18.29
C GLN A 287 1.73 35.72 16.79
N ARG A 288 0.52 35.79 16.23
CA ARG A 288 0.28 35.51 14.81
C ARG A 288 1.17 36.35 13.88
N GLU A 289 1.43 37.59 14.26
CA GLU A 289 2.25 38.54 13.49
C GLU A 289 3.72 38.12 13.42
N ASP A 290 4.24 37.42 14.43
CA ASP A 290 5.63 36.92 14.42
C ASP A 290 5.86 35.89 13.31
N PHE A 291 4.79 35.27 12.82
CA PHE A 291 4.85 34.24 11.80
C PHE A 291 4.60 34.74 10.37
N ALA A 292 4.35 36.03 10.17
CA ALA A 292 4.08 36.57 8.83
C ALA A 292 5.23 36.34 7.84
N THR A 293 6.46 36.17 8.34
CA THR A 293 7.67 35.95 7.52
C THR A 293 8.60 34.85 8.06
N LEU A 294 8.22 34.19 9.16
CA LEU A 294 9.05 33.22 9.85
C LEU A 294 8.74 31.81 9.35
N GLU A 295 9.70 31.17 8.69
CA GLU A 295 9.63 29.71 8.47
C GLU A 295 9.80 29.01 9.83
N PRO A 296 8.98 28.01 10.20
CA PRO A 296 8.96 27.44 11.55
C PRO A 296 10.15 26.54 11.87
N ALA A 297 10.94 26.14 10.87
CA ALA A 297 12.11 25.31 11.05
C ALA A 297 13.15 25.48 9.93
N ARG A 298 14.41 25.25 10.26
CA ARG A 298 15.52 25.08 9.32
C ARG A 298 16.35 23.86 9.70
N GLY A 299 16.59 23.00 8.70
CA GLY A 299 17.42 21.81 8.84
C GLY A 299 16.68 20.54 9.23
N THR A 300 15.35 20.56 9.28
CA THR A 300 14.57 19.33 9.32
C THR A 300 14.78 18.52 8.05
N HIS A 301 14.72 17.20 8.18
CA HIS A 301 14.74 16.33 7.02
C HIS A 301 13.39 16.40 6.30
N PRO A 302 13.37 16.54 4.96
CA PRO A 302 12.14 16.36 4.21
C PRO A 302 11.68 14.90 4.31
N PRO A 303 10.40 14.59 4.01
CA PRO A 303 9.91 13.23 3.92
C PRO A 303 10.86 12.34 3.11
N PHE A 304 11.18 11.16 3.64
CA PHE A 304 12.23 10.30 3.11
C PHE A 304 12.11 10.01 1.61
N LYS A 305 10.90 9.72 1.11
CA LYS A 305 10.63 9.51 -0.32
C LYS A 305 11.01 10.73 -1.15
N GLN A 306 10.65 11.94 -0.68
CA GLN A 306 11.01 13.19 -1.34
C GLN A 306 12.53 13.43 -1.32
N ALA A 307 13.19 13.13 -0.19
CA ALA A 307 14.65 13.22 -0.06
C ALA A 307 15.37 12.30 -1.06
N LEU A 308 14.87 11.06 -1.19
CA LEU A 308 15.37 10.07 -2.14
C LEU A 308 15.15 10.49 -3.60
N MET A 309 13.96 10.96 -3.95
CA MET A 309 13.65 11.40 -5.31
C MET A 309 14.60 12.49 -5.80
N LYS A 310 15.07 13.39 -4.91
CA LYS A 310 16.04 14.45 -5.24
C LYS A 310 17.42 13.92 -5.66
N ARG A 311 17.76 12.66 -5.36
CA ARG A 311 19.03 12.04 -5.80
C ARG A 311 19.03 11.70 -7.29
N PHE A 312 17.86 11.52 -7.88
CA PHE A 312 17.70 11.13 -9.26
C PHE A 312 17.54 12.37 -10.15
N THR A 313 18.65 12.86 -10.70
CA THR A 313 18.64 14.05 -11.58
C THR A 313 18.45 13.71 -13.06
N ALA A 314 18.64 12.44 -13.44
CA ALA A 314 18.44 11.98 -14.80
C ALA A 314 16.94 11.93 -15.14
N PRO A 315 16.56 12.15 -16.43
CA PRO A 315 15.17 12.01 -16.85
C PRO A 315 14.60 10.62 -16.54
N PRO A 316 13.33 10.51 -16.13
CA PRO A 316 12.67 9.23 -15.91
C PRO A 316 12.55 8.42 -17.20
N ILE A 317 12.65 7.09 -17.06
CA ILE A 317 12.39 6.15 -18.15
C ILE A 317 11.07 5.43 -17.86
N TYR A 318 10.18 5.37 -18.85
CA TYR A 318 8.91 4.64 -18.75
C TYR A 318 9.06 3.29 -19.44
N ALA A 319 8.85 2.21 -18.71
CA ALA A 319 8.97 0.85 -19.23
C ALA A 319 8.01 -0.11 -18.50
N PRO A 320 7.72 -1.31 -19.04
CA PRO A 320 6.93 -2.29 -18.32
C PRO A 320 7.47 -2.56 -16.91
N ALA A 321 6.57 -2.76 -15.95
CA ALA A 321 6.92 -3.09 -14.58
C ALA A 321 7.86 -4.31 -14.52
N LYS A 322 8.95 -4.19 -13.77
CA LYS A 322 10.00 -5.21 -13.68
C LYS A 322 10.02 -5.83 -12.29
N ASN A 323 10.16 -4.99 -11.27
CA ASN A 323 10.32 -5.44 -9.89
C ASN A 323 9.13 -5.12 -8.99
N LEU A 324 8.21 -4.27 -9.44
CA LEU A 324 6.99 -3.93 -8.72
C LEU A 324 5.83 -4.10 -9.70
N ARG A 325 5.29 -5.32 -9.80
CA ARG A 325 4.33 -5.68 -10.84
C ARG A 325 2.92 -5.87 -10.26
N PRO A 326 1.91 -5.08 -10.68
CA PRO A 326 0.53 -5.39 -10.36
C PRO A 326 0.11 -6.67 -11.10
N VAL A 327 -0.57 -7.58 -10.41
CA VAL A 327 -0.91 -8.90 -10.96
C VAL A 327 -2.40 -9.03 -11.24
N TYR A 328 -3.23 -8.70 -10.26
CA TYR A 328 -4.69 -8.77 -10.41
C TYR A 328 -5.40 -7.82 -9.44
N ILE A 329 -6.67 -7.59 -9.73
CA ILE A 329 -7.55 -6.67 -9.01
C ILE A 329 -8.77 -7.43 -8.48
N HIS A 330 -9.13 -7.14 -7.23
CA HIS A 330 -10.27 -7.73 -6.53
C HIS A 330 -11.14 -6.63 -5.92
N LYS A 331 -12.47 -6.75 -5.97
CA LYS A 331 -13.40 -5.82 -5.36
C LYS A 331 -13.26 -5.87 -3.84
N ASN A 332 -13.10 -4.72 -3.21
CA ASN A 332 -13.16 -4.66 -1.76
C ASN A 332 -14.64 -4.74 -1.31
N SER A 333 -15.01 -5.80 -0.58
CA SER A 333 -16.39 -6.07 -0.16
C SER A 333 -16.82 -5.29 1.09
N THR A 334 -15.90 -4.64 1.80
CA THR A 334 -16.16 -3.99 3.09
C THR A 334 -16.07 -2.46 3.04
N TYR A 335 -15.93 -1.86 1.85
CA TYR A 335 -15.64 -0.44 1.73
C TYR A 335 -16.88 0.47 1.58
N SER A 336 -16.84 1.62 2.25
CA SER A 336 -17.73 2.77 2.06
C SER A 336 -16.89 4.00 1.72
N PRO A 337 -17.13 4.68 0.56
CA PRO A 337 -16.33 5.83 0.13
C PRO A 337 -16.34 6.97 1.15
N ASP A 338 -15.15 7.42 1.56
CA ASP A 338 -14.97 8.65 2.34
C ASP A 338 -15.10 9.92 1.46
N GLU A 339 -15.00 11.11 2.07
CA GLU A 339 -15.16 12.37 1.34
C GLU A 339 -14.02 12.69 0.39
N ASP A 340 -12.78 12.28 0.71
CA ASP A 340 -11.60 12.64 -0.07
C ASP A 340 -11.54 11.78 -1.34
N ASP A 341 -11.87 10.50 -1.23
CA ASP A 341 -12.02 9.59 -2.37
C ASP A 341 -13.11 10.07 -3.34
N ARG A 342 -14.24 10.56 -2.83
CA ARG A 342 -15.32 11.13 -3.66
C ARG A 342 -14.87 12.36 -4.44
N LYS A 343 -13.95 13.15 -3.88
CA LYS A 343 -13.42 14.38 -4.48
C LYS A 343 -12.27 14.11 -5.46
N ASN A 344 -11.79 12.87 -5.61
CA ASN A 344 -10.73 12.55 -6.56
C ASN A 344 -11.14 12.96 -7.99
N THR A 345 -10.23 13.57 -8.76
CA THR A 345 -10.51 14.02 -10.13
C THR A 345 -9.67 13.31 -11.18
N ASP A 346 -8.91 12.29 -10.79
CA ASP A 346 -8.10 11.51 -11.73
C ASP A 346 -9.01 10.79 -12.73
N PRO A 347 -8.91 11.10 -14.03
CA PRO A 347 -9.79 10.52 -15.04
C PRO A 347 -9.60 9.01 -15.21
N GLN A 348 -8.51 8.41 -14.69
CA GLN A 348 -8.22 6.98 -14.81
C GLN A 348 -8.97 6.11 -13.81
N PHE A 349 -9.48 6.70 -12.72
CA PHE A 349 -10.11 5.98 -11.62
C PHE A 349 -11.60 6.35 -11.46
N ASP A 350 -12.36 5.42 -10.91
CA ASP A 350 -13.75 5.59 -10.47
C ASP A 350 -13.79 5.74 -8.95
N ASN A 351 -14.38 6.85 -8.49
CA ASN A 351 -14.44 7.24 -7.09
C ASN A 351 -15.52 6.50 -6.29
N ASN A 352 -16.31 5.65 -6.95
CA ASN A 352 -17.43 4.96 -6.32
C ASN A 352 -17.01 3.68 -5.57
N HIS A 353 -15.83 3.13 -5.86
CA HIS A 353 -15.40 1.85 -5.32
C HIS A 353 -13.89 1.79 -5.10
N ILE A 354 -13.48 1.07 -4.05
CA ILE A 354 -12.10 0.64 -3.85
C ILE A 354 -11.96 -0.83 -4.25
N VAL A 355 -10.78 -1.14 -4.78
CA VAL A 355 -10.32 -2.48 -5.11
C VAL A 355 -9.03 -2.80 -4.38
N GLU A 356 -8.85 -4.06 -4.04
CA GLU A 356 -7.57 -4.61 -3.64
C GLU A 356 -6.75 -4.93 -4.89
N VAL A 357 -5.52 -4.44 -4.94
CA VAL A 357 -4.54 -4.72 -5.98
C VAL A 357 -3.40 -5.51 -5.37
N TYR A 358 -3.07 -6.62 -6.03
CA TYR A 358 -2.02 -7.53 -5.60
C TYR A 358 -0.76 -7.29 -6.43
N PHE A 359 0.38 -7.18 -5.75
CA PHE A 359 1.68 -6.94 -6.35
C PHE A 359 2.64 -8.10 -6.14
N ASP A 360 3.36 -8.40 -7.20
CA ASP A 360 4.59 -9.17 -7.21
C ASP A 360 5.76 -8.21 -7.03
N ILE A 361 6.50 -8.32 -5.92
CA ILE A 361 7.68 -7.49 -5.65
C ILE A 361 8.94 -8.37 -5.74
N SER A 362 9.81 -8.12 -6.72
CA SER A 362 11.04 -8.88 -6.88
C SER A 362 12.25 -8.16 -6.28
N GLN A 363 13.01 -8.86 -5.43
CA GLN A 363 14.28 -8.40 -4.90
C GLN A 363 15.35 -9.47 -5.16
N GLY A 364 16.22 -9.22 -6.13
CA GLY A 364 17.20 -10.21 -6.56
C GLY A 364 16.50 -11.46 -7.10
N ASP A 365 16.85 -12.63 -6.59
CA ASP A 365 16.27 -13.92 -6.96
C ASP A 365 15.00 -14.27 -6.16
N ARG A 366 14.48 -13.35 -5.33
CA ARG A 366 13.37 -13.59 -4.41
C ARG A 366 12.15 -12.72 -4.71
N MET A 367 10.97 -13.22 -4.33
CA MET A 367 9.68 -12.57 -4.53
C MET A 367 8.98 -12.35 -3.20
N ALA A 368 8.42 -11.16 -3.01
CA ALA A 368 7.48 -10.83 -1.96
C ALA A 368 6.11 -10.51 -2.59
N TYR A 369 5.05 -10.70 -1.81
CA TYR A 369 3.69 -10.41 -2.23
C TYR A 369 3.14 -9.29 -1.38
N LEU A 370 2.47 -8.34 -2.03
CA LEU A 370 1.82 -7.22 -1.36
C LEU A 370 0.38 -7.11 -1.82
N LYS A 371 -0.50 -6.74 -0.89
CA LYS A 371 -1.85 -6.31 -1.17
C LYS A 371 -2.04 -4.87 -0.70
N THR A 372 -2.57 -4.01 -1.54
CA THR A 372 -2.89 -2.62 -1.22
C THR A 372 -4.19 -2.18 -1.91
N THR A 373 -4.76 -1.03 -1.53
CA THR A 373 -6.12 -0.62 -1.92
C THR A 373 -6.16 0.60 -2.84
N TYR A 374 -6.68 0.47 -4.05
CA TYR A 374 -6.83 1.59 -4.98
C TYR A 374 -8.28 1.95 -5.19
N LEU A 375 -8.56 3.17 -5.64
CA LEU A 375 -9.82 3.44 -6.35
C LEU A 375 -9.92 2.52 -7.57
N MET A 376 -11.13 2.12 -7.93
CA MET A 376 -11.36 1.20 -9.05
C MET A 376 -10.84 1.81 -10.36
N PRO A 377 -9.88 1.19 -11.06
CA PRO A 377 -9.46 1.69 -12.37
C PRO A 377 -10.61 1.53 -13.38
N LYS A 378 -10.88 2.55 -14.19
CA LYS A 378 -11.92 2.47 -15.25
C LYS A 378 -11.59 1.41 -16.29
N ASP A 379 -10.29 1.19 -16.55
CA ASP A 379 -9.77 0.11 -17.37
C ASP A 379 -8.72 -0.65 -16.57
N TYR A 380 -9.16 -1.70 -15.87
CA TYR A 380 -8.32 -2.51 -15.02
C TYR A 380 -7.24 -3.28 -15.81
N GLN A 381 -7.52 -3.67 -17.06
CA GLN A 381 -6.54 -4.39 -17.89
C GLN A 381 -5.40 -3.46 -18.27
N LYS A 382 -5.74 -2.23 -18.69
CA LYS A 382 -4.74 -1.19 -18.95
C LYS A 382 -3.94 -0.85 -17.68
N PHE A 383 -4.59 -0.80 -16.52
CA PHE A 383 -3.91 -0.56 -15.24
C PHE A 383 -2.88 -1.65 -14.92
N LEU A 384 -3.25 -2.94 -15.04
CA LEU A 384 -2.34 -4.07 -14.78
C LEU A 384 -1.12 -4.11 -15.72
N HIS A 385 -1.23 -3.47 -16.89
CA HIS A 385 -0.16 -3.38 -17.88
C HIS A 385 0.45 -1.99 -18.02
N ALA A 386 0.13 -1.07 -17.11
CA ALA A 386 0.68 0.28 -17.15
C ALA A 386 2.20 0.25 -16.93
N PRO A 387 2.96 1.07 -17.66
CA PRO A 387 4.40 1.14 -17.47
C PRO A 387 4.73 1.74 -16.10
N SER A 388 5.78 1.22 -15.47
CA SER A 388 6.41 1.85 -14.31
C SER A 388 7.32 2.99 -14.74
N THR A 389 7.53 3.94 -13.84
CA THR A 389 8.57 4.96 -13.96
C THR A 389 9.85 4.46 -13.31
N PHE A 390 10.96 4.51 -14.03
CA PHE A 390 12.28 4.11 -13.56
C PHE A 390 13.18 5.32 -13.42
N LEU A 391 13.73 5.50 -12.23
CA LEU A 391 14.75 6.50 -11.90
C LEU A 391 16.07 5.78 -11.59
N LYS A 392 17.19 6.31 -12.10
CA LYS A 392 18.52 5.72 -11.91
C LYS A 392 19.57 6.76 -11.60
N ASN A 393 20.46 6.43 -10.67
CA ASN A 393 21.62 7.23 -10.32
C ASN A 393 22.77 6.31 -9.88
N GLY A 394 23.69 6.00 -10.78
CA GLY A 394 24.77 5.04 -10.51
C GLY A 394 24.24 3.66 -10.12
N ASP A 395 24.51 3.24 -8.88
CA ASP A 395 24.07 1.97 -8.29
C ASP A 395 22.70 2.04 -7.59
N GLU A 396 22.04 3.21 -7.59
CA GLU A 396 20.69 3.42 -7.06
C GLU A 396 19.65 3.31 -8.18
N GLU A 397 18.54 2.62 -7.91
CA GLU A 397 17.38 2.49 -8.79
C GLU A 397 16.09 2.67 -7.98
N MET A 398 15.12 3.39 -8.55
CA MET A 398 13.77 3.49 -8.01
C MET A 398 12.75 3.18 -9.09
N GLU A 399 11.93 2.17 -8.85
CA GLU A 399 10.79 1.81 -9.70
C GLU A 399 9.50 2.31 -9.03
N ILE A 400 8.72 3.10 -9.76
CA ILE A 400 7.49 3.72 -9.25
C ILE A 400 6.32 3.25 -10.10
N PHE A 401 5.29 2.74 -9.42
CA PHE A 401 4.03 2.37 -10.02
C PHE A 401 2.91 3.09 -9.26
N HIS A 402 2.28 4.10 -9.88
CA HIS A 402 1.33 4.99 -9.22
C HIS A 402 1.85 5.56 -7.88
N ARG A 403 1.28 5.17 -6.73
CA ARG A 403 1.66 5.70 -5.40
C ARG A 403 2.74 4.86 -4.72
N GLU A 404 3.00 3.68 -5.25
CA GLU A 404 3.91 2.67 -4.77
C GLU A 404 5.30 2.90 -5.39
N ALA A 405 6.34 2.70 -4.59
CA ALA A 405 7.69 2.77 -5.10
C ALA A 405 8.61 1.75 -4.44
N LEU A 406 9.55 1.23 -5.20
CA LEU A 406 10.58 0.33 -4.75
C LEU A 406 11.95 0.96 -5.03
N TYR A 407 12.65 1.36 -3.98
CA TYR A 407 14.02 1.86 -4.04
C TYR A 407 15.01 0.74 -3.72
N ARG A 408 16.08 0.67 -4.49
CA ARG A 408 17.14 -0.33 -4.39
C ARG A 408 18.49 0.34 -4.54
N GLN A 409 19.45 -0.18 -3.78
CA GLN A 409 20.87 0.14 -3.93
C GLN A 409 21.63 -1.18 -4.10
N LYS A 410 22.50 -1.25 -5.10
CA LYS A 410 23.19 -2.50 -5.49
C LYS A 410 23.97 -3.19 -4.36
N GLN A 411 24.47 -2.41 -3.40
CA GLN A 411 25.26 -2.92 -2.27
C GLN A 411 24.40 -3.41 -1.09
N TRP A 412 23.07 -3.25 -1.15
CA TRP A 412 22.16 -3.63 -0.09
C TRP A 412 21.52 -4.99 -0.34
N GLU A 413 21.42 -5.79 0.71
CA GLU A 413 20.69 -7.07 0.75
C GLU A 413 19.20 -6.86 1.09
N TYR A 414 18.73 -5.61 1.00
CA TYR A 414 17.34 -5.23 1.21
C TYR A 414 16.90 -4.18 0.18
N ALA A 415 15.58 -4.02 0.03
CA ALA A 415 14.98 -2.91 -0.71
C ALA A 415 14.13 -2.05 0.22
N ILE A 416 13.90 -0.79 -0.16
CA ILE A 416 12.97 0.09 0.53
C ILE A 416 11.70 0.20 -0.29
N TYR A 417 10.58 -0.19 0.31
CA TYR A 417 9.27 -0.11 -0.31
C TYR A 417 8.47 1.05 0.28
N PHE A 418 7.78 1.80 -0.58
CA PHE A 418 6.94 2.93 -0.24
C PHE A 418 5.50 2.63 -0.65
N ASN A 419 4.55 2.83 0.27
CA ASN A 419 3.11 2.83 0.01
C ASN A 419 2.55 4.21 0.38
N GLY A 420 2.44 5.13 -0.58
CA GLY A 420 2.20 6.53 -0.24
C GLY A 420 3.34 7.11 0.60
N ASP A 421 3.03 7.48 1.84
CA ASP A 421 3.97 8.01 2.84
C ASP A 421 4.53 6.95 3.81
N GLU A 422 4.00 5.73 3.78
CA GLU A 422 4.50 4.60 4.55
C GLU A 422 5.80 4.07 3.94
N VAL A 423 6.73 3.65 4.81
CA VAL A 423 8.05 3.17 4.41
C VAL A 423 8.31 1.82 5.06
N TYR A 424 8.84 0.89 4.26
CA TYR A 424 9.07 -0.49 4.65
C TYR A 424 10.44 -0.97 4.20
N LEU A 425 11.11 -1.77 5.03
CA LEU A 425 12.36 -2.45 4.67
C LEU A 425 12.05 -3.89 4.28
N LEU A 426 12.35 -4.25 3.04
CA LEU A 426 12.23 -5.61 2.53
C LEU A 426 13.58 -6.31 2.67
N ILE A 427 13.76 -7.04 3.77
CA ILE A 427 15.02 -7.72 4.10
C ILE A 427 14.97 -9.17 3.59
N GLU A 428 16.08 -9.65 3.03
CA GLU A 428 16.19 -11.03 2.50
C GLU A 428 15.80 -12.13 3.52
N ARG A 429 16.01 -11.94 4.83
CA ARG A 429 15.84 -13.00 5.85
C ARG A 429 14.39 -13.48 6.06
N TYR A 430 13.37 -12.70 5.73
CA TYR A 430 11.97 -13.08 5.94
C TYR A 430 11.34 -13.90 4.80
N VAL A 431 12.09 -14.16 3.71
CA VAL A 431 11.58 -14.88 2.52
C VAL A 431 11.87 -16.40 2.56
N GLN A 432 12.39 -16.93 3.67
CA GLN A 432 12.75 -18.36 3.78
C GLN A 432 11.65 -19.30 4.30
N TYR A 433 10.44 -18.82 4.59
CA TYR A 433 9.38 -19.67 5.16
C TYR A 433 8.52 -20.44 4.14
N LEU A 434 8.88 -20.45 2.86
CA LEU A 434 8.18 -21.24 1.84
C LEU A 434 9.17 -22.08 1.04
N ARG A 435 9.52 -23.25 1.60
CA ARG A 435 9.97 -24.40 0.82
C ARG A 435 9.01 -25.56 1.04
#